data_AF-A0A7J9CEC9-F1
#
_entry.id   AF-A0A7J9CEC9-F1
#
_cell.length_a   1.000
_cell.length_b   1.000
_cell.length_c   1.000
_cell.angle_alpha   90.00
_cell.angle_beta   90.00
_cell.angle_gamma   90.00
#
_symmetry.space_group_name_H-M   'P 1'
#
loop_
_entity.id
_entity.type
_entity.pdbx_description
1 polymer ?
#
loop_
_entity_poly.entity_id
_entity_poly.type
_entity_poly.pdbx_seq_one_letter_code
_entity_poly.pdbx_strand_id
1 'polypeptide(L)' 'MLQISDLSEKEALYWFEDGLKLWAKHELRRQGITELTVAMDEVESFVELGPMKDKF' A
#
# COMPACT_ATOMS: atom_id res chain seq x y z
N MET A 1 13.19 7.99 -28.61
CA MET A 1 12.36 7.11 -27.75
C MET A 1 12.67 7.46 -26.30
N LEU A 2 11.66 7.71 -25.47
CA LEU A 2 11.86 7.79 -24.02
C LEU A 2 12.05 6.35 -23.52
N GLN A 3 13.25 5.99 -23.09
CA GLN A 3 13.47 4.77 -22.33
C GLN A 3 13.02 5.04 -20.90
N ILE A 4 11.84 4.54 -20.54
CA ILE A 4 11.43 4.46 -19.14
C ILE A 4 11.97 3.12 -18.65
N SER A 5 12.93 3.17 -17.73
CA SER A 5 13.38 1.97 -17.04
C SER A 5 12.21 1.40 -16.24
N ASP A 6 12.02 0.08 -16.27
CA ASP A 6 11.08 -0.58 -15.38
C ASP A 6 11.45 -0.26 -13.93
N LEU A 7 10.45 0.11 -13.12
CA LEU A 7 10.66 0.32 -11.68
C LEU A 7 11.02 -1.03 -11.05
N SER A 8 11.98 -1.02 -10.13
CA SER A 8 12.16 -2.18 -9.26
C SER A 8 10.91 -2.37 -8.40
N GLU A 9 10.62 -3.61 -8.01
CA GLU A 9 9.47 -3.93 -7.17
C GLU A 9 9.47 -3.11 -5.86
N LYS A 10 10.65 -2.88 -5.27
CA LYS A 10 10.81 -2.03 -4.09
C LYS A 10 10.39 -0.59 -4.36
N GLU A 11 10.77 -0.02 -5.50
CA GLU A 11 10.37 1.34 -5.88
C GLU A 11 8.88 1.40 -6.19
N ALA A 12 8.34 0.39 -6.85
CA ALA A 12 6.91 0.30 -7.14
C ALA A 12 6.07 0.20 -5.85
N LEU A 13 6.50 -0.61 -4.89
CA LEU A 13 5.87 -0.69 -3.56
C LEU A 13 5.96 0.63 -2.79
N TYR A 14 7.12 1.31 -2.85
CA TYR A 14 7.26 2.63 -2.22
C TYR A 14 6.28 3.65 -2.81
N TRP A 15 6.18 3.73 -4.14
CA TRP A 15 5.24 4.64 -4.80
C TRP A 15 3.78 4.27 -4.54
N PHE A 16 3.47 2.98 -4.49
CA PHE A 16 2.13 2.50 -4.11
C PHE A 16 1.77 2.94 -2.69
N GLU A 17 2.64 2.64 -1.70
CA GLU A 17 2.45 3.10 -0.32
C GLU A 17 2.32 4.62 -0.25
N ASP A 18 3.06 5.38 -1.07
CA ASP A 18 3.02 6.84 -1.03
C ASP A 18 1.61 7.40 -1.35
N GLY A 19 0.89 6.74 -2.27
CA GLY A 19 -0.48 7.10 -2.65
C GLY A 19 -1.57 6.76 -1.61
N LEU A 20 -1.26 5.99 -0.56
CA LEU A 20 -2.24 5.56 0.42
C LEU A 20 -2.50 6.60 1.53
N LYS A 21 -3.64 6.47 2.21
CA LYS A 21 -3.87 7.18 3.48
C LYS A 21 -2.90 6.67 4.55
N LEU A 22 -2.50 7.55 5.48
CA LEU A 22 -1.51 7.24 6.51
C LEU A 22 -1.85 5.98 7.32
N TRP A 23 -3.12 5.80 7.70
CA TRP A 23 -3.56 4.61 8.46
C TRP A 23 -3.38 3.31 7.68
N ALA A 24 -3.64 3.31 6.37
CA ALA A 24 -3.48 2.14 5.51
C ALA A 24 -1.99 1.79 5.33
N LYS A 25 -1.12 2.80 5.19
CA LYS A 25 0.35 2.60 5.19
C LYS A 25 0.82 1.92 6.49
N HIS A 26 0.31 2.39 7.63
CA HIS A 26 0.67 1.80 8.93
C HIS A 26 0.21 0.36 9.06
N GLU A 27 -0.97 0.04 8.56
CA GLU A 27 -1.52 -1.31 8.63
C GLU A 27 -0.73 -2.30 7.76
N LEU A 28 -0.41 -1.95 6.51
CA LEU A 28 0.47 -2.77 5.66
C LEU A 28 1.83 -3.04 6.32
N ARG A 29 2.44 -2.00 6.91
CA ARG A 29 3.73 -2.13 7.62
C ARG A 29 3.62 -2.96 8.89
N ARG A 30 2.50 -2.88 9.61
CA ARG A 30 2.22 -3.72 10.79
C ARG A 30 2.12 -5.19 10.40
N GLN A 31 1.56 -5.47 9.23
CA GLN A 31 1.45 -6.83 8.68
C GLN A 31 2.78 -7.33 8.08
N GLY A 32 3.78 -6.46 7.91
CA GLY A 32 5.10 -6.83 7.39
C GLY A 32 5.10 -7.15 5.89
N ILE A 33 4.13 -6.62 5.15
CA ILE A 33 4.00 -6.87 3.70
C ILE A 33 5.12 -6.18 2.94
N THR A 34 5.79 -6.92 2.05
CA THR A 34 6.91 -6.43 1.23
C THR A 34 6.75 -6.69 -0.26
N GLU A 35 5.67 -7.35 -0.67
CA GLU A 35 5.36 -7.66 -2.07
C GLU A 35 4.25 -6.74 -2.55
N LEU A 36 4.41 -6.16 -3.75
CA LEU A 36 3.47 -5.15 -4.25
C LEU A 36 2.07 -5.74 -4.49
N THR A 37 1.99 -6.92 -5.08
CA THR A 37 0.72 -7.59 -5.38
C THR A 37 -0.06 -7.90 -4.11
N VAL A 38 0.62 -8.41 -3.07
CA VAL A 38 0.02 -8.67 -1.75
C VAL A 38 -0.46 -7.36 -1.10
N ALA A 39 0.31 -6.28 -1.22
CA ALA A 39 -0.10 -4.97 -0.69
C ALA A 39 -1.35 -4.41 -1.40
N MET A 40 -1.50 -4.65 -2.71
CA MET A 40 -2.68 -4.26 -3.47
C MET A 40 -3.92 -5.03 -3.00
N ASP A 41 -3.82 -6.35 -2.89
CA ASP A 41 -4.93 -7.21 -2.45
C ASP A 41 -5.38 -6.83 -1.01
N GLU A 42 -4.44 -6.55 -0.10
CA GLU A 42 -4.83 -6.19 1.27
C GLU A 42 -5.39 -4.78 1.42
N VAL A 43 -4.94 -3.81 0.62
CA VAL A 43 -5.56 -2.48 0.66
C VAL A 43 -7.01 -2.53 0.19
N GLU A 44 -7.35 -3.41 -0.76
CA GLU A 44 -8.75 -3.64 -1.15
C GLU A 44 -9.58 -4.19 0.02
N SER A 45 -9.03 -5.11 0.81
CA SER A 45 -9.69 -5.66 2.01
C SER A 45 -9.93 -4.59 3.09
N PHE A 46 -9.07 -3.56 3.17
CA PHE A 46 -9.25 -2.47 4.14
C PHE A 46 -10.48 -1.60 3.86
N VAL A 47 -10.95 -1.53 2.60
CA VAL A 47 -12.15 -0.77 2.23
C VAL A 47 -13.40 -1.40 2.85
N GLU A 48 -13.44 -2.72 2.99
CA GLU A 48 -14.53 -3.46 3.63
C GLU A 48 -14.61 -3.20 5.15
N LEU A 49 -13.47 -2.89 5.77
CA LEU A 49 -13.38 -2.60 7.21
C LEU A 49 -13.75 -1.14 7.53
N GLY A 50 -13.71 -0.24 6.54
CA GLY A 50 -13.84 1.19 6.72
C GLY A 50 -12.72 1.79 7.59
N PRO A 51 -12.55 3.13 7.61
CA PRO A 51 -11.72 3.72 8.65
C PRO A 51 -12.32 3.29 9.98
N MET A 52 -11.52 2.63 10.82
CA MET A 52 -11.86 2.34 12.21
C MET A 52 -12.50 3.61 12.76
N LYS A 53 -13.83 3.61 12.93
CA LYS A 53 -14.52 4.79 13.45
C LYS A 53 -13.86 5.07 14.77
N ASP A 54 -13.12 6.18 14.83
CA ASP A 54 -12.52 6.68 16.05
C ASP A 54 -13.63 6.70 17.10
N LYS A 55 -13.58 5.71 17.99
CA LYS A 55 -14.39 5.68 19.22
C LYS A 55 -13.59 6.44 20.26
N PHE A 56 -13.44 7.75 20.08
CA PHE A 56 -13.03 8.69 21.14
C PHE A 56 -13.76 10.01 20.95
#